data_AF-A0A8J8KD87-F1
#
_entry.id   AF-A0A8J8KD87-F1
#
_cell.length_a   1.000
_cell.length_b   1.000
_cell.length_c   1.000
_cell.angle_alpha   90.00
_cell.angle_beta   90.00
_cell.angle_gamma   90.00
#
_symmetry.space_group_name_H-M   'P 1'
#
loop_
_entity.id
_entity.type
_entity.pdbx_description
1 polymer ?
#
loop_
_entity_poly.entity_id
_entity_poly.type
_entity_poly.pdbx_seq_one_letter_code
_entity_poly.pdbx_strand_id
1 'polypeptide(L)'
;MAFGLSTEVLGMLAFTLLAFWGVAGWALVRTLRQEGRKVEILRHQDRMDTYSPRALAELGEWIEANPDDPLVDDARDRYNECVETLRRTDRHFYDWSDEEIASLERR
;
A
#
# COMPACT_ATOMS: atom_id res chain seq x y z
N MET A 1 42.20 39.95 7.07
CA MET A 1 41.20 41.00 6.81
C MET A 1 40.01 40.33 6.15
N ALA A 2 39.15 39.69 6.95
CA ALA A 2 38.02 38.92 6.43
C ALA A 2 36.88 39.89 6.11
N PHE A 3 36.71 40.18 4.81
CA PHE A 3 35.58 40.84 4.16
C PHE A 3 35.23 42.25 4.63
N GLY A 4 35.26 43.24 3.72
CA GLY A 4 34.88 44.65 3.98
C GLY A 4 33.38 44.88 4.23
N LEU A 5 32.69 43.92 4.82
CA LEU A 5 31.26 43.96 5.14
C LEU A 5 31.10 44.08 6.65
N SER A 6 30.15 44.90 7.10
CA SER A 6 29.87 45.05 8.52
C SER A 6 29.31 43.75 9.11
N THR A 7 29.56 43.50 10.39
CA THR A 7 29.11 42.29 11.10
C THR A 7 27.60 42.11 11.01
N GLU A 8 26.85 43.22 10.97
CA GLU A 8 25.40 43.26 10.82
C GLU A 8 24.97 42.71 9.44
N VAL A 9 25.68 43.09 8.37
CA VAL A 9 25.40 42.59 7.01
C VAL A 9 25.69 41.10 6.92
N LEU A 10 26.79 40.64 7.51
CA LEU A 10 27.10 39.21 7.59
C LEU A 10 26.04 38.43 8.37
N GLY A 11 25.55 38.99 9.48
CA GLY A 11 24.47 38.38 10.27
C GLY A 11 23.16 38.27 9.48
N MET A 12 22.78 39.32 8.75
CA MET A 12 21.58 39.30 7.91
C MET A 12 21.69 38.31 6.75
N LEU A 13 22.86 38.22 6.10
CA LEU A 13 23.10 37.25 5.04
C LEU A 13 23.05 35.81 5.56
N ALA A 14 23.70 35.52 6.69
CA ALA A 14 23.63 34.20 7.30
C ALA A 14 22.20 33.83 7.70
N PHE A 15 21.48 34.77 8.32
CA PHE A 15 20.09 34.58 8.73
C PHE A 15 19.17 34.28 7.54
N THR A 16 19.26 35.07 6.47
CA THR A 16 18.41 34.87 5.27
C THR A 16 18.71 33.53 4.59
N LEU A 17 19.98 33.15 4.49
CA LEU A 17 20.39 31.87 3.92
C LEU A 17 19.84 30.68 4.73
N LEU A 18 19.98 30.74 6.06
CA LEU A 18 19.51 29.70 6.97
C LEU A 18 17.98 29.66 7.07
N ALA A 19 17.31 30.81 7.08
CA ALA A 19 15.86 30.89 7.12
C ALA A 19 15.25 30.30 5.84
N PHE A 20 15.76 30.69 4.67
CA PHE A 20 15.26 30.17 3.41
C PHE A 20 15.52 28.67 3.27
N TRP A 21 16.78 28.25 3.44
CA TRP A 21 17.15 26.85 3.23
C TRP A 21 16.62 25.93 4.33
N GLY A 22 16.60 26.41 5.58
CA GLY A 22 16.06 25.68 6.72
C GLY A 22 14.56 25.47 6.61
N VAL A 23 13.80 26.51 6.29
CA VAL A 23 12.34 26.39 6.13
C VAL A 23 11.99 25.54 4.92
N ALA A 24 12.64 25.74 3.78
CA ALA A 24 12.40 24.95 2.57
C ALA A 24 12.77 23.46 2.77
N GLY A 25 13.93 23.18 3.35
CA GLY A 25 14.37 21.83 3.67
C GLY A 25 13.47 21.14 4.69
N TRP A 26 13.08 21.87 5.75
CA TRP A 26 12.13 21.35 6.73
C TRP A 26 10.77 21.04 6.10
N ALA A 27 10.22 21.94 5.28
CA ALA A 27 8.96 21.74 4.59
C ALA A 27 9.02 20.52 3.66
N LEU A 28 10.10 20.37 2.89
CA LEU A 28 10.30 19.21 2.03
C LEU A 28 10.38 17.90 2.83
N VAL A 29 11.19 17.84 3.90
CA VAL A 29 11.30 16.66 4.76
C VAL A 29 9.97 16.36 5.46
N ARG A 30 9.24 17.39 5.89
CA ARG A 30 7.92 17.28 6.51
C ARG A 30 6.91 16.68 5.54
N THR A 31 6.88 17.15 4.30
CA THR A 31 6.01 16.66 3.22
C THR A 31 6.37 15.23 2.86
N LEU A 32 7.65 14.93 2.61
CA LEU A 32 8.12 13.58 2.31
C LEU A 32 7.89 12.60 3.47
N ARG A 33 7.95 13.02 4.73
CA ARG A 33 7.56 12.18 5.89
C ARG A 33 6.05 12.00 6.03
N GLN A 34 5.23 12.98 5.62
CA GLN A 34 3.78 12.85 5.57
C GLN A 34 3.34 11.89 4.46
N GLU A 35 3.98 11.99 3.30
CA GLU A 35 3.75 11.13 2.17
C GLU A 35 4.36 9.74 2.41
N GLY A 36 5.52 9.64 3.07
CA GLY A 36 6.15 8.37 3.43
C GLY A 36 5.25 7.49 4.30
N ARG A 37 4.50 8.09 5.23
CA ARG A 37 3.48 7.37 6.01
C ARG A 37 2.30 6.89 5.17
N LYS A 38 1.95 7.62 4.10
CA LYS A 38 0.93 7.19 3.13
C LYS A 38 1.48 6.11 2.19
N VAL A 39 2.75 6.18 1.79
CA VAL A 39 3.43 5.16 0.98
C VAL A 39 3.62 3.87 1.78
N GLU A 40 3.83 3.94 3.08
CA GLU A 40 3.86 2.76 3.96
C GLU A 40 2.49 2.09 4.06
N ILE A 41 1.40 2.87 4.09
CA ILE A 41 0.01 2.35 4.00
C ILE A 41 -0.27 1.76 2.60
N LEU A 42 0.20 2.40 1.52
CA LEU A 42 0.01 1.91 0.14
C LEU A 42 0.86 0.67 -0.16
N ARG A 43 2.08 0.56 0.38
CA ARG A 43 2.92 -0.65 0.27
C ARG A 43 2.41 -1.83 1.09
N HIS A 44 1.59 -1.59 2.10
CA HIS A 44 0.87 -2.63 2.84
C HIS A 44 -0.46 -3.06 2.18
N GLN A 45 -0.86 -2.42 1.07
CA GLN A 45 -1.99 -2.89 0.26
C GLN A 45 -1.56 -3.88 -0.83
N ASP A 46 -0.27 -4.16 -0.97
CA ASP A 46 0.21 -5.22 -1.85
C ASP A 46 -0.11 -6.58 -1.17
N ARG A 47 -1.18 -7.22 -1.66
CA ARG A 47 -1.72 -8.54 -1.26
C ARG A 47 -2.65 -8.60 -0.04
N MET A 48 -3.43 -7.55 0.22
CA MET A 48 -4.57 -7.68 1.14
C MET A 48 -5.70 -8.46 0.45
N ASP A 49 -6.02 -9.62 1.02
CA ASP A 49 -7.20 -10.41 0.66
C ASP A 49 -8.45 -9.54 0.71
N THR A 50 -8.94 -9.15 -0.47
CA THR A 50 -10.11 -8.27 -0.58
C THR A 50 -11.41 -9.07 -0.45
N TYR A 51 -11.33 -10.40 -0.53
CA TYR A 51 -12.47 -11.29 -0.41
C TYR A 51 -12.55 -11.86 1.02
N SER A 52 -13.71 -11.67 1.64
CA SER A 52 -14.06 -12.41 2.84
C SER A 52 -14.30 -13.90 2.51
N PRO A 53 -14.18 -14.81 3.48
CA PRO A 53 -14.43 -16.25 3.26
C PRO A 53 -15.76 -16.52 2.57
N ARG A 54 -16.79 -15.79 3.00
CA ARG A 54 -18.13 -15.87 2.42
C ARG A 54 -18.16 -15.41 0.97
N ALA A 55 -17.50 -14.30 0.63
CA ALA A 55 -17.49 -13.79 -0.73
C ALA A 55 -16.76 -14.73 -1.71
N LEU A 56 -15.67 -15.39 -1.25
CA LEU A 56 -14.95 -16.36 -2.06
C LEU A 56 -15.77 -17.65 -2.25
N ALA A 57 -16.48 -18.10 -1.22
CA ALA A 57 -17.40 -19.23 -1.32
C ALA A 57 -18.56 -18.94 -2.30
N GLU A 58 -19.20 -17.77 -2.19
CA GLU A 58 -20.27 -17.34 -3.10
C GLU A 58 -19.77 -17.24 -4.56
N LEU A 59 -18.55 -16.74 -4.79
CA LEU A 59 -17.95 -16.73 -6.12
C LEU A 59 -17.72 -18.14 -6.67
N GLY A 60 -17.24 -19.04 -5.81
CA GLY A 60 -17.08 -20.45 -6.16
C GLY A 60 -18.40 -21.11 -6.56
N GLU A 61 -19.43 -20.98 -5.74
CA GLU A 61 -20.77 -21.51 -6.02
C GLU A 61 -21.33 -20.94 -7.33
N TRP A 62 -21.11 -19.64 -7.58
CA TRP A 62 -21.53 -19.00 -8.83
C TRP A 62 -20.84 -19.58 -10.06
N ILE A 63 -19.53 -19.87 -9.99
CA ILE A 63 -18.76 -20.51 -11.07
C ILE A 63 -19.31 -21.91 -11.38
N GLU A 64 -19.64 -22.69 -10.35
CA GLU A 64 -20.20 -24.03 -10.53
C GLU A 64 -21.62 -24.01 -11.11
N ALA A 65 -22.42 -23.02 -10.71
CA ALA A 65 -23.80 -22.88 -11.17
C ALA A 65 -23.92 -22.30 -12.59
N ASN A 66 -22.88 -21.62 -13.10
CA ASN A 66 -22.93 -20.89 -14.37
C ASN A 66 -21.75 -21.26 -15.31
N PRO A 67 -21.58 -22.53 -15.70
CA PRO A 67 -20.43 -23.00 -16.49
C PRO A 67 -20.38 -22.44 -17.92
N ASP A 68 -21.50 -21.97 -18.46
CA ASP A 68 -21.60 -21.44 -19.83
C ASP A 68 -21.70 -19.89 -19.87
N ASP A 69 -21.53 -19.22 -18.72
CA ASP A 69 -21.55 -17.75 -18.66
C ASP A 69 -20.27 -17.18 -19.29
N PRO A 70 -20.36 -16.14 -20.13
CA PRO A 70 -19.19 -15.53 -20.78
C PRO A 70 -18.16 -14.97 -19.80
N LEU A 71 -18.51 -14.74 -18.53
CA LEU A 71 -17.61 -14.25 -17.48
C LEU A 71 -17.04 -15.36 -16.60
N VAL A 72 -17.38 -16.63 -16.85
CA VAL A 72 -16.99 -17.74 -15.97
C VAL A 72 -15.48 -17.96 -15.93
N ASP A 73 -14.80 -17.76 -17.06
CA ASP A 73 -13.34 -17.93 -17.16
C ASP A 73 -12.62 -16.82 -16.38
N ASP A 74 -13.05 -15.57 -16.52
CA ASP A 74 -12.54 -14.43 -15.73
C ASP A 74 -12.80 -14.64 -14.22
N ALA A 75 -13.95 -15.21 -13.87
CA ALA A 75 -14.29 -15.52 -12.48
C ALA A 75 -13.41 -16.63 -11.90
N ARG A 76 -13.11 -17.68 -12.68
CA ARG A 76 -12.17 -18.76 -12.30
C ARG A 76 -10.77 -18.23 -12.09
N ASP A 77 -10.27 -17.40 -13.01
CA ASP A 77 -8.94 -16.81 -12.89
C ASP A 77 -8.80 -15.99 -11.61
N ARG A 78 -9.80 -15.13 -11.32
CA ARG A 78 -9.84 -14.35 -10.07
C ARG A 78 -9.95 -15.21 -8.83
N TYR A 79 -10.79 -16.25 -8.85
CA TYR A 79 -10.91 -17.18 -7.74
C TYR A 79 -9.56 -17.85 -7.45
N ASN A 80 -8.89 -18.35 -8.48
CA ASN A 80 -7.59 -19.03 -8.36
C ASN A 80 -6.48 -18.10 -7.85
N GLU A 81 -6.43 -16.86 -8.32
CA GLU A 81 -5.48 -15.84 -7.86
C GLU A 81 -5.68 -15.52 -6.36
N CYS A 82 -6.94 -15.44 -5.92
CA CYS A 82 -7.28 -15.20 -4.52
C CYS A 82 -6.83 -16.37 -3.63
N VAL A 83 -7.13 -17.61 -4.04
CA VAL A 83 -6.69 -18.83 -3.32
C VAL A 83 -5.15 -18.90 -3.24
N GLU A 84 -4.44 -18.55 -4.32
CA GLU A 84 -2.98 -18.51 -4.33
C GLU A 84 -2.41 -17.42 -3.40
N THR A 85 -3.09 -16.29 -3.31
CA THR A 85 -2.70 -15.18 -2.43
C THR A 85 -2.92 -15.52 -0.96
N LEU A 86 -4.07 -16.13 -0.62
CA LEU A 86 -4.37 -16.66 0.72
C LEU A 86 -3.28 -17.63 1.16
N ARG A 87 -2.94 -18.62 0.34
CA ARG A 87 -1.95 -19.66 0.71
C ARG A 87 -0.51 -19.15 0.88
N ARG A 88 -0.18 -17.99 0.34
CA ARG A 88 1.19 -17.44 0.33
C ARG A 88 1.41 -16.33 1.35
N THR A 89 0.37 -15.90 2.06
CA THR A 89 0.44 -14.71 2.91
C THR A 89 0.19 -15.13 4.35
N ASP A 90 1.16 -14.93 5.24
CA ASP A 90 1.05 -15.29 6.66
C ASP A 90 0.12 -14.35 7.46
N ARG A 91 -0.44 -13.32 6.81
CA ARG A 91 -1.24 -12.29 7.45
C ARG A 91 -2.52 -12.05 6.66
N HIS A 92 -3.64 -12.51 7.19
CA HIS A 92 -4.95 -12.36 6.59
C HIS A 92 -5.67 -11.11 7.15
N PHE A 93 -6.38 -10.39 6.28
CA PHE A 93 -7.20 -9.24 6.70
C PHE A 93 -8.47 -9.69 7.42
N TYR A 94 -9.08 -10.78 6.94
CA TYR A 94 -10.20 -11.47 7.57
C TYR A 94 -9.68 -12.62 8.43
N ASP A 95 -10.47 -13.03 9.43
CA ASP A 95 -10.17 -14.14 10.35
C ASP A 95 -10.28 -15.51 9.65
N TRP A 96 -9.44 -15.73 8.63
CA TRP A 96 -9.30 -17.03 7.98
C TRP A 96 -8.61 -18.01 8.91
N SER A 97 -9.20 -19.18 9.10
CA SER A 97 -8.49 -20.32 9.68
C SER A 97 -7.67 -21.06 8.62
N ASP A 98 -6.58 -21.70 9.05
CA ASP A 98 -5.75 -22.54 8.18
C ASP A 98 -6.57 -23.67 7.54
N GLU A 99 -7.58 -24.18 8.26
CA GLU A 99 -8.49 -25.23 7.80
C GLU A 99 -9.40 -24.75 6.66
N GLU A 100 -9.94 -23.54 6.76
CA GLU A 100 -10.73 -22.91 5.69
C GLU A 100 -9.86 -22.67 4.45
N ILE A 101 -8.65 -22.14 4.59
CA ILE A 101 -7.72 -21.93 3.47
C ILE A 101 -7.33 -23.27 2.82
N ALA A 102 -7.11 -24.31 3.63
CA ALA A 102 -6.76 -25.65 3.15
C ALA A 102 -7.90 -26.31 2.37
N SER A 103 -9.15 -26.04 2.73
CA SER A 103 -10.34 -26.55 2.04
C SER A 103 -10.59 -25.92 0.67
N LEU A 104 -10.00 -24.76 0.37
CA LEU A 104 -10.16 -24.10 -0.92
C LEU A 104 -9.39 -24.86 -2.00
N GLU A 105 -10.07 -25.29 -3.06
CA GLU A 105 -9.46 -25.97 -4.21
C GLU A 105 -9.48 -25.07 -5.44
N ARG A 106 -8.43 -25.10 -6.26
CA ARG A 106 -8.41 -24.38 -7.55
C ARG A 106 -9.45 -24.98 -8.51
N ARG A 107 -10.07 -24.13 -9.33
CA ARG A 107 -11.17 -24.48 -10.24
C ARG A 107 -10.91 -24.11 -11.69
#